data_AF-A0A938W298-F1
#
_entry.id   AF-A0A938W298-F1
#
_cell.length_a   1.000
_cell.length_b   1.000
_cell.length_c   1.000
_cell.angle_alpha   90.00
_cell.angle_beta   90.00
_cell.angle_gamma   90.00
#
_symmetry.space_group_name_H-M   'P 1'
#
loop_
_entity.id
_entity.type
_entity.pdbx_description
1 polymer ?
#
loop_
_entity_poly.entity_id
_entity_poly.type
_entity_poly.pdbx_seq_one_letter_code
_entity_poly.pdbx_strand_id
1 'polypeptide(L)'
;MTDENPITLEAAVQQVIGELDGPTAVAEVVRRVLALWPSAAKRPEQTVRNQLSQHWNRTWVYPDAQTVTPLRVVMQGVRLRIVLSRLEIKHGALFFEPNFRGFARLQADPASFTLLDAAGQPLPARPVKIKIEHKSPFGDYTFEAAAWDVAPWLKGLKARDGDSLLVTIEDWETGRYRLEHEPAAKRRLDEVDRANRELADLLFGALERAHSESISGVEAIPKAYARMADPRGYPGDPWMKVVAQDSRMKLFGDDIRYPESYAPIERILDGARPRPKALSVSAGQRQQVYRFKAAFKHRPGLWRCIEIQGGQTLKDLDGVMRGAFGHDFSDHMSGFWRKLRRGDSKRFREVEIGTIAPFGGEGEGANTRIASIGLAVGDELKYVYDFGDWIEHTITLEAIGEPEQGVEYPRVVAQNKPNYQDCERCKAQGRQTRAIWVCHHCSSEQGRAVLLCQDCLFAEHEEHYADEIVY
;
A
#
# COMPACT_ATOMS: atom_id res chain seq x y z
N MET A 1 30.10 -36.74 -32.96
CA MET A 1 28.87 -35.92 -32.96
C MET A 1 28.57 -35.66 -31.50
N THR A 2 28.96 -34.49 -31.01
CA THR A 2 28.84 -34.12 -29.60
C THR A 2 27.37 -33.81 -29.31
N ASP A 3 26.76 -34.60 -28.44
CA ASP A 3 25.51 -34.28 -27.75
C ASP A 3 25.74 -33.03 -26.89
N GLU A 4 25.59 -31.84 -27.47
CA GLU A 4 25.38 -30.64 -26.69
C GLU A 4 23.90 -30.64 -26.27
N ASN A 5 23.66 -30.88 -24.97
CA ASN A 5 22.34 -30.70 -24.39
C ASN A 5 21.82 -29.29 -24.75
N PRO A 6 20.59 -29.17 -25.27
CA PRO A 6 20.04 -27.87 -25.61
C PRO A 6 19.98 -26.98 -24.37
N ILE A 7 20.43 -25.73 -24.50
CA ILE A 7 20.40 -24.73 -23.43
C ILE A 7 18.98 -24.62 -22.86
N THR A 8 18.86 -24.56 -21.53
CA THR A 8 17.56 -24.36 -20.89
C THR A 8 17.11 -22.91 -21.05
N LEU A 9 15.79 -22.66 -20.98
CA LEU A 9 15.26 -21.28 -21.00
C LEU A 9 15.89 -20.42 -19.89
N GLU A 10 16.05 -20.97 -18.69
CA GLU A 10 16.68 -20.25 -17.57
C GLU A 10 18.14 -19.90 -17.88
N ALA A 11 18.94 -20.85 -18.39
CA ALA A 11 20.33 -20.60 -18.75
C ALA A 11 20.45 -19.55 -19.88
N ALA A 12 19.58 -19.62 -20.89
CA ALA A 12 19.54 -18.61 -21.96
C ALA A 12 19.19 -17.21 -21.43
N VAL A 13 18.24 -17.12 -20.49
CA VAL A 13 17.92 -15.85 -19.83
C VAL A 13 19.10 -15.32 -19.03
N GLN A 14 19.73 -16.14 -18.19
CA GLN A 14 20.88 -15.72 -17.38
C GLN A 14 22.04 -15.26 -18.26
N GLN A 15 22.34 -15.98 -19.34
CA GLN A 15 23.38 -15.60 -20.29
C GLN A 15 23.08 -14.24 -20.92
N VAL A 16 21.89 -14.05 -21.49
CA VAL A 16 21.53 -12.77 -22.14
C VAL A 16 21.59 -11.61 -21.16
N ILE A 17 21.08 -11.78 -19.93
CA ILE A 17 21.14 -10.73 -18.90
C ILE A 17 22.59 -10.49 -18.44
N GLY A 18 23.42 -11.53 -18.37
CA GLY A 18 24.85 -11.47 -18.07
C GLY A 18 25.65 -10.63 -19.06
N GLU A 19 25.19 -10.54 -20.30
CA GLU A 19 25.84 -9.78 -21.38
C GLU A 19 25.35 -8.31 -21.49
N LEU A 20 24.35 -7.89 -20.71
CA LEU A 20 23.83 -6.52 -20.80
C LEU A 20 24.71 -5.53 -20.03
N ASP A 21 25.06 -4.42 -20.66
CA ASP A 21 25.83 -3.32 -20.04
C ASP A 21 24.97 -2.17 -19.53
N GLY A 22 23.65 -2.26 -19.71
CA GLY A 22 22.76 -1.13 -19.42
C GLY A 22 21.27 -1.48 -19.46
N PRO A 23 20.42 -0.46 -19.24
CA PRO A 23 18.98 -0.59 -19.40
C PRO A 23 18.62 -1.05 -20.81
N THR A 24 17.94 -2.19 -20.91
CA THR A 24 17.61 -2.85 -22.17
C THR A 24 16.11 -3.10 -22.26
N ALA A 25 15.53 -2.85 -23.43
CA ALA A 25 14.11 -3.12 -23.65
C ALA A 25 13.81 -4.63 -23.47
N VAL A 26 12.71 -4.95 -22.78
CA VAL A 26 12.27 -6.34 -22.57
C VAL A 26 12.02 -7.06 -23.88
N ALA A 27 11.51 -6.35 -24.90
CA ALA A 27 11.32 -6.92 -26.24
C ALA A 27 12.65 -7.38 -26.86
N GLU A 28 13.72 -6.60 -26.66
CA GLU A 28 15.06 -6.91 -27.16
C GLU A 28 15.66 -8.12 -26.42
N VAL A 29 15.53 -8.17 -25.10
CA VAL A 29 15.97 -9.33 -24.30
C VAL A 29 15.23 -10.59 -24.75
N VAL A 30 13.92 -10.52 -24.94
CA VAL A 30 13.13 -11.67 -25.40
C VAL A 30 13.60 -12.14 -26.78
N ARG A 31 13.87 -11.22 -27.70
CA ARG A 31 14.39 -11.54 -29.02
C ARG A 31 15.74 -12.28 -28.93
N ARG A 32 16.67 -11.82 -28.08
CA ARG A 32 17.97 -12.48 -27.88
C ARG A 32 17.83 -13.86 -27.23
N VAL A 33 16.96 -13.98 -26.22
CA VAL A 33 16.70 -15.28 -25.56
C VAL A 33 16.12 -16.28 -26.55
N LEU A 34 15.17 -15.89 -27.39
CA LEU A 34 14.58 -16.78 -28.41
C LEU A 34 15.57 -17.16 -29.53
N ALA A 35 16.62 -16.36 -29.74
CA ALA A 35 17.70 -16.73 -30.66
C ALA A 35 18.61 -17.82 -30.09
N LEU A 36 18.85 -17.82 -28.77
CA LEU A 36 19.62 -18.88 -28.08
C LEU A 36 18.77 -20.10 -27.73
N TRP A 37 17.49 -19.88 -27.45
CA TRP A 37 16.50 -20.90 -27.10
C TRP A 37 15.30 -20.83 -28.07
N PRO A 38 15.42 -21.42 -29.28
CA PRO A 38 14.31 -21.48 -30.22
C PRO A 38 13.15 -22.32 -29.67
N SER A 39 11.92 -21.86 -29.85
CA SER A 39 10.73 -22.55 -29.36
C SER A 39 9.64 -22.64 -30.42
N ALA A 40 9.04 -23.83 -30.55
CA ALA A 40 7.92 -24.09 -31.44
C ALA A 40 6.55 -23.76 -30.81
N ALA A 41 6.52 -23.19 -29.61
CA ALA A 41 5.28 -22.79 -28.95
C ALA A 41 4.54 -21.72 -29.77
N LYS A 42 3.22 -21.62 -29.59
CA LYS A 42 2.40 -20.62 -30.28
C LYS A 42 2.70 -19.17 -29.86
N ARG A 43 3.22 -18.98 -28.64
CA ARG A 43 3.54 -17.67 -28.03
C ARG A 43 4.82 -17.75 -27.19
N PRO A 44 5.98 -18.02 -27.81
CA PRO A 44 7.22 -18.27 -27.08
C PRO A 44 7.70 -17.03 -26.30
N GLU A 45 7.35 -15.82 -26.75
CA GLU A 45 7.68 -14.55 -26.11
C GLU A 45 7.04 -14.39 -24.72
N GLN A 46 5.86 -14.98 -24.52
CA GLN A 46 5.15 -14.93 -23.23
C GLN A 46 5.84 -15.85 -22.22
N THR A 47 6.31 -17.02 -22.65
CA THR A 47 7.08 -17.93 -21.81
C THR A 47 8.36 -17.26 -21.32
N VAL A 48 9.08 -16.58 -22.21
CA VAL A 48 10.29 -15.81 -21.83
C VAL A 48 9.94 -14.68 -20.85
N ARG A 49 8.84 -13.94 -21.09
CA ARG A 49 8.39 -12.89 -20.15
C ARG A 49 8.06 -13.43 -18.78
N ASN A 50 7.36 -14.55 -18.72
CA ASN A 50 7.03 -15.22 -17.46
C ASN A 50 8.31 -15.62 -16.72
N GLN A 51 9.28 -16.23 -17.42
CA GLN A 51 10.58 -16.57 -16.83
C GLN A 51 11.30 -15.32 -16.30
N LEU A 52 11.41 -14.26 -17.10
CA LEU A 52 12.06 -13.02 -16.67
C LEU A 52 11.36 -12.40 -15.44
N SER A 53 10.03 -12.53 -15.34
CA SER A 53 9.21 -12.09 -14.20
C SER A 53 9.21 -13.04 -13.00
N GLN A 54 9.93 -14.17 -13.03
CA GLN A 54 10.08 -15.07 -11.89
C GLN A 54 11.41 -14.90 -11.14
N HIS A 55 12.41 -14.20 -11.74
CA HIS A 55 13.77 -14.10 -11.19
C HIS A 55 14.25 -12.65 -10.89
N TRP A 56 13.34 -11.67 -10.84
CA TRP A 56 13.65 -10.23 -10.89
C TRP A 56 14.14 -9.55 -9.61
N ASN A 57 14.77 -10.27 -8.70
CA ASN A 57 15.34 -9.67 -7.48
C ASN A 57 16.66 -10.32 -7.04
N ARG A 58 17.18 -11.27 -7.83
CA ARG A 58 18.46 -11.95 -7.56
C ARG A 58 19.61 -11.41 -8.40
N THR A 59 19.36 -11.05 -9.66
CA THR A 59 20.41 -10.65 -10.60
C THR A 59 20.05 -9.48 -11.53
N TRP A 60 18.77 -9.10 -11.65
CA TRP A 60 18.32 -7.92 -12.41
C TRP A 60 17.05 -7.31 -11.84
N VAL A 61 16.70 -6.11 -12.30
CA VAL A 61 15.50 -5.36 -11.93
C VAL A 61 14.78 -4.79 -13.14
N TYR A 62 13.53 -4.41 -12.92
CA TYR A 62 12.68 -3.65 -13.84
C TYR A 62 12.53 -2.21 -13.33
N PRO A 63 13.28 -1.23 -13.88
CA PRO A 63 13.07 0.18 -13.53
C PRO A 63 11.66 0.67 -13.91
N ASP A 64 11.12 0.11 -14.99
CA ASP A 64 9.77 0.32 -15.50
C ASP A 64 9.20 -0.98 -16.11
N ALA A 65 7.99 -0.92 -16.66
CA ALA A 65 7.31 -2.10 -17.19
C ALA A 65 7.92 -2.70 -18.48
N GLN A 66 8.80 -1.96 -19.17
CA GLN A 66 9.32 -2.29 -20.49
C GLN A 66 10.85 -2.41 -20.53
N THR A 67 11.53 -2.07 -19.45
CA THR A 67 12.99 -2.06 -19.36
C THR A 67 13.47 -3.04 -18.31
N VAL A 68 14.53 -3.78 -18.61
CA VAL A 68 15.26 -4.62 -17.65
C VAL A 68 16.71 -4.14 -17.54
N THR A 69 17.28 -4.21 -16.34
CA THR A 69 18.67 -3.82 -16.10
C THR A 69 19.31 -4.78 -15.09
N PRO A 70 20.50 -5.33 -15.37
CA PRO A 70 21.21 -6.16 -14.41
C PRO A 70 21.54 -5.41 -13.12
N LEU A 71 21.44 -6.09 -11.98
CA LEU A 71 21.74 -5.50 -10.67
C LEU A 71 23.20 -5.07 -10.58
N ARG A 72 24.14 -5.84 -11.14
CA ARG A 72 25.56 -5.45 -11.20
C ARG A 72 25.76 -4.08 -11.86
N VAL A 73 24.96 -3.77 -12.89
CA VAL A 73 25.03 -2.49 -13.62
C VAL A 73 24.36 -1.38 -12.83
N VAL A 74 23.18 -1.64 -12.26
CA VAL A 74 22.45 -0.67 -11.42
C VAL A 74 23.28 -0.26 -10.22
N MET A 75 23.88 -1.23 -9.54
CA MET A 75 24.58 -1.04 -8.27
C MET A 75 25.99 -0.49 -8.44
N GLN A 76 26.58 -0.59 -9.64
CA GLN A 76 27.94 -0.12 -9.89
C GLN A 76 28.10 1.37 -9.57
N GLY A 77 28.95 1.66 -8.59
CA GLY A 77 29.25 3.01 -8.12
C GLY A 77 28.15 3.65 -7.28
N VAL A 78 27.05 2.95 -6.99
CA VAL A 78 26.01 3.45 -6.08
C VAL A 78 26.66 3.82 -4.75
N ARG A 79 26.27 4.99 -4.22
CA ARG A 79 26.70 5.44 -2.90
C ARG A 79 25.54 5.33 -1.92
N LEU A 80 25.81 4.72 -0.77
CA LEU A 80 24.90 4.67 0.37
C LEU A 80 25.59 5.21 1.62
N ARG A 81 24.79 5.44 2.66
CA ARG A 81 25.26 5.92 3.95
C ARG A 81 24.91 4.93 5.04
N ILE A 82 25.91 4.61 5.85
CA ILE A 82 25.74 3.92 7.13
C ILE A 82 25.98 4.95 8.22
N VAL A 83 25.07 5.05 9.19
CA VAL A 83 25.24 5.89 10.38
C VAL A 83 25.70 5.00 11.52
N LEU A 84 26.91 5.25 12.03
CA LEU A 84 27.51 4.45 13.07
C LEU A 84 26.70 4.59 14.36
N SER A 85 26.17 3.48 14.82
CA SER A 85 25.44 3.38 16.07
C SER A 85 26.38 3.24 17.28
N ARG A 86 25.88 3.57 18.47
CA ARG A 86 26.55 3.25 19.74
C ARG A 86 26.99 1.79 19.85
N LEU A 87 26.19 0.87 19.32
CA LEU A 87 26.47 -0.55 19.40
C LEU A 87 27.67 -0.92 18.53
N GLU A 88 27.73 -0.42 17.30
CA GLU A 88 28.87 -0.61 16.39
C GLU A 88 30.17 -0.03 16.97
N ILE A 89 30.10 1.18 17.51
CA ILE A 89 31.26 1.82 18.16
C ILE A 89 31.69 1.04 19.40
N LYS A 90 30.75 0.58 20.24
CA LYS A 90 31.05 -0.20 21.46
C LYS A 90 31.72 -1.53 21.14
N HIS A 91 31.21 -2.25 20.14
CA HIS A 91 31.76 -3.55 19.76
C HIS A 91 32.95 -3.45 18.80
N GLY A 92 33.23 -2.26 18.24
CA GLY A 92 34.21 -2.10 17.18
C GLY A 92 33.84 -2.91 15.93
N ALA A 93 32.54 -3.07 15.67
CA ALA A 93 32.04 -3.93 14.62
C ALA A 93 31.14 -3.14 13.67
N LEU A 94 31.14 -3.50 12.38
CA LEU A 94 30.20 -2.98 11.39
C LEU A 94 29.15 -4.05 11.13
N PHE A 95 27.88 -3.78 11.46
CA PHE A 95 26.81 -4.74 11.22
C PHE A 95 26.54 -4.91 9.73
N PHE A 96 26.26 -6.13 9.30
CA PHE A 96 25.80 -6.40 7.94
C PHE A 96 24.35 -5.96 7.76
N GLU A 97 23.46 -6.48 8.60
CA GLU A 97 22.06 -6.08 8.68
C GLU A 97 21.87 -5.11 9.87
N PRO A 98 21.17 -3.98 9.72
CA PRO A 98 20.40 -3.56 8.53
C PRO A 98 21.21 -2.76 7.48
N ASN A 99 22.48 -2.48 7.74
CA ASN A 99 23.27 -1.49 6.98
C ASN A 99 23.36 -1.73 5.47
N PHE A 100 23.47 -2.98 5.05
CA PHE A 100 23.63 -3.37 3.64
C PHE A 100 22.31 -3.87 3.00
N ARG A 101 21.19 -3.77 3.72
CA ARG A 101 19.89 -4.23 3.26
C ARG A 101 19.44 -3.49 1.99
N GLY A 102 19.12 -4.25 0.94
CA GLY A 102 18.74 -3.71 -0.37
C GLY A 102 19.93 -3.27 -1.25
N PHE A 103 21.16 -3.36 -0.73
CA PHE A 103 22.40 -3.07 -1.47
C PHE A 103 23.30 -4.29 -1.64
N ALA A 104 23.15 -5.30 -0.78
CA ALA A 104 23.83 -6.58 -0.90
C ALA A 104 23.06 -7.57 -1.80
N ARG A 105 23.77 -8.60 -2.29
CA ARG A 105 23.15 -9.79 -2.88
C ARG A 105 22.23 -10.45 -1.86
N LEU A 106 21.08 -10.95 -2.32
CA LEU A 106 20.12 -11.63 -1.45
C LEU A 106 20.78 -12.85 -0.77
N GLN A 107 20.62 -12.98 0.55
CA GLN A 107 21.20 -14.07 1.35
C GLN A 107 22.74 -14.16 1.30
N ALA A 108 23.42 -13.05 1.02
CA ALA A 108 24.87 -13.06 0.99
C ALA A 108 25.48 -13.28 2.39
N ASP A 109 26.55 -14.08 2.44
CA ASP A 109 27.37 -14.24 3.63
C ASP A 109 28.34 -13.05 3.75
N PRO A 110 28.43 -12.36 4.90
CA PRO A 110 29.46 -11.34 5.15
C PRO A 110 30.89 -11.79 4.82
N ALA A 111 31.21 -13.08 4.92
CA ALA A 111 32.51 -13.62 4.53
C ALA A 111 32.82 -13.51 3.03
N SER A 112 31.80 -13.32 2.19
CA SER A 112 31.95 -13.14 0.75
C SER A 112 32.28 -11.72 0.32
N PHE A 113 32.37 -10.77 1.27
CA PHE A 113 32.57 -9.35 0.97
C PHE A 113 34.03 -8.94 1.17
N THR A 114 34.48 -7.99 0.36
CA THR A 114 35.73 -7.27 0.58
C THR A 114 35.42 -5.82 0.90
N LEU A 115 35.65 -5.41 2.15
CA LEU A 115 35.55 -4.01 2.56
C LEU A 115 36.88 -3.32 2.32
N LEU A 116 36.84 -2.15 1.70
CA LEU A 116 38.01 -1.35 1.33
C LEU A 116 37.98 -0.02 2.07
N ASP A 117 39.13 0.51 2.43
CA ASP A 117 39.26 1.88 2.91
C ASP A 117 39.16 2.92 1.78
N ALA A 118 39.19 4.20 2.14
CA ALA A 118 39.12 5.30 1.18
C ALA A 118 40.24 5.28 0.11
N ALA A 119 41.37 4.62 0.37
CA ALA A 119 42.47 4.45 -0.58
C ALA A 119 42.33 3.17 -1.45
N GLY A 120 41.23 2.42 -1.29
CA GLY A 120 40.96 1.19 -2.02
C GLY A 120 41.70 -0.03 -1.47
N GLN A 121 42.31 0.07 -0.27
CA GLN A 121 43.02 -1.04 0.35
C GLN A 121 42.06 -1.90 1.17
N PRO A 122 42.19 -3.24 1.14
CA PRO A 122 41.36 -4.13 1.96
C PRO A 122 41.50 -3.83 3.45
N LEU A 123 40.36 -3.66 4.11
CA LEU A 123 40.28 -3.59 5.56
C LEU A 123 40.53 -4.97 6.17
N PRO A 124 41.14 -5.07 7.36
CA PRO A 124 41.24 -6.32 8.11
C PRO A 124 39.89 -6.71 8.74
N ALA A 125 38.82 -6.70 7.94
CA ALA A 125 37.43 -6.93 8.34
C ALA A 125 37.17 -8.44 8.48
N ARG A 126 37.15 -8.95 9.71
CA ARG A 126 36.89 -10.38 9.98
C ARG A 126 35.40 -10.60 10.25
N PRO A 127 34.72 -11.51 9.54
CA PRO A 127 33.34 -11.85 9.86
C PRO A 127 33.23 -12.37 11.30
N VAL A 128 32.29 -11.81 12.05
CA VAL A 128 31.99 -12.17 13.45
C VAL A 128 30.48 -12.20 13.67
N LYS A 129 30.07 -12.86 14.75
CA LYS A 129 28.70 -12.82 15.23
C LYS A 129 28.66 -12.10 16.58
N ILE A 130 27.83 -11.07 16.66
CA ILE A 130 27.64 -10.28 17.88
C ILE A 130 26.29 -10.67 18.49
N LYS A 131 26.30 -11.07 19.76
CA LYS A 131 25.05 -11.34 20.49
C LYS A 131 24.40 -10.04 20.89
N ILE A 132 23.15 -9.86 20.48
CA ILE A 132 22.32 -8.69 20.79
C ILE A 132 21.14 -9.17 21.63
N GLU A 133 21.02 -8.61 22.82
CA GLU A 133 19.87 -8.80 23.70
C GLU A 133 18.76 -7.83 23.31
N HIS A 134 17.57 -8.37 23.05
CA HIS A 134 16.38 -7.59 22.78
C HIS A 134 15.34 -7.84 23.87
N LYS A 135 14.85 -6.75 24.46
CA LYS A 135 13.77 -6.79 25.45
C LYS A 135 12.47 -6.47 24.76
N SER A 136 11.50 -7.38 24.84
CA SER A 136 10.18 -7.19 24.26
C SER A 136 9.08 -7.53 25.25
N PRO A 137 7.84 -7.05 25.03
CA PRO A 137 6.68 -7.46 25.82
C PRO A 137 6.39 -8.98 25.81
N PHE A 138 6.94 -9.75 24.85
CA PHE A 138 6.80 -11.22 24.78
C PHE A 138 7.97 -11.98 25.39
N GLY A 139 8.82 -11.29 26.13
CA GLY A 139 10.02 -11.84 26.72
C GLY A 139 11.29 -11.32 26.08
N ASP A 140 12.37 -11.52 26.82
CA ASP A 140 13.71 -11.18 26.39
C ASP A 140 14.23 -12.30 25.47
N TYR A 141 14.78 -11.93 24.33
CA TYR A 141 15.44 -12.87 23.45
C TYR A 141 16.81 -12.34 23.02
N THR A 142 17.75 -13.25 22.82
CA THR A 142 19.07 -12.93 22.28
C THR A 142 19.13 -13.45 20.85
N PHE A 143 19.61 -12.62 19.93
CA PHE A 143 19.91 -13.06 18.57
C PHE A 143 21.37 -12.73 18.22
N GLU A 144 21.91 -13.48 17.25
CA GLU A 144 23.26 -13.26 16.75
C GLU A 144 23.19 -12.42 15.47
N ALA A 145 23.72 -11.20 15.53
CA ALA A 145 23.87 -10.32 14.38
C ALA A 145 25.20 -10.58 13.68
N ALA A 146 25.15 -10.78 12.37
CA ALA A 146 26.34 -10.92 11.55
C ALA A 146 27.00 -9.54 11.31
N ALA A 147 28.31 -9.47 11.47
CA ALA A 147 29.07 -8.23 11.40
C ALA A 147 30.51 -8.50 10.92
N TRP A 148 31.27 -7.43 10.70
CA TRP A 148 32.72 -7.49 10.59
C TRP A 148 33.37 -6.81 11.80
N ASP A 149 34.37 -7.45 12.41
CA ASP A 149 35.28 -6.78 13.34
C ASP A 149 36.17 -5.83 12.53
N VAL A 150 35.99 -4.53 12.79
CA VAL A 150 36.73 -3.43 12.17
C VAL A 150 37.28 -2.49 13.24
N ALA A 151 37.45 -2.98 14.46
CA ALA A 151 37.77 -2.17 15.63
C ALA A 151 39.08 -1.37 15.47
N PRO A 152 40.18 -1.95 14.93
CA PRO A 152 41.41 -1.20 14.71
C PRO A 152 41.21 -0.02 13.75
N TRP A 153 40.43 -0.23 12.69
CA TRP A 153 40.17 0.79 11.67
C TRP A 153 39.31 1.93 12.22
N LEU A 154 38.19 1.62 12.89
CA LEU A 154 37.33 2.64 13.51
C LEU A 154 38.08 3.47 14.57
N LYS A 155 38.96 2.82 15.36
CA LYS A 155 39.83 3.52 16.33
C LYS A 155 40.82 4.45 15.63
N GLY A 156 41.44 4.01 14.54
CA GLY A 156 42.36 4.82 13.73
C GLY A 156 41.68 6.06 13.16
N LEU A 157 40.42 5.93 12.74
CA LEU A 157 39.58 7.04 12.28
C LEU A 157 39.07 7.96 13.40
N LYS A 158 39.20 7.54 14.66
CA LYS A 158 38.55 8.19 15.82
C LYS A 158 37.03 8.33 15.64
N ALA A 159 36.41 7.34 15.01
CA ALA A 159 34.99 7.33 14.69
C ALA A 159 34.12 7.34 15.97
N ARG A 160 32.97 8.01 15.90
CA ARG A 160 32.04 8.21 17.01
C ARG A 160 30.62 7.82 16.65
N ASP A 161 29.78 7.66 17.68
CA ASP A 161 28.34 7.52 17.52
C ASP A 161 27.76 8.71 16.73
N GLY A 162 26.96 8.43 15.71
CA GLY A 162 26.38 9.43 14.81
C GLY A 162 27.27 9.84 13.63
N ASP A 163 28.56 9.47 13.62
CA ASP A 163 29.37 9.60 12.41
C ASP A 163 28.84 8.68 11.30
N SER A 164 29.27 8.92 10.07
CA SER A 164 28.86 8.10 8.93
C SER A 164 30.01 7.41 8.25
N LEU A 165 29.72 6.25 7.67
CA LEU A 165 30.52 5.64 6.63
C LEU A 165 29.76 5.83 5.31
N LEU A 166 30.37 6.56 4.38
CA LEU A 166 29.89 6.65 3.01
C LEU A 166 30.43 5.44 2.26
N VAL A 167 29.54 4.61 1.75
CA VAL A 167 29.92 3.36 1.08
C VAL A 167 29.70 3.52 -0.41
N THR A 168 30.73 3.26 -1.22
CA THR A 168 30.61 3.09 -2.67
C THR A 168 30.65 1.61 -3.00
N ILE A 169 29.68 1.14 -3.78
CA ILE A 169 29.67 -0.23 -4.31
C ILE A 169 30.65 -0.28 -5.49
N GLU A 170 31.84 -0.84 -5.30
CA GLU A 170 32.85 -0.96 -6.36
C GLU A 170 32.62 -2.14 -7.28
N ASP A 171 32.06 -3.22 -6.75
CA ASP A 171 31.62 -4.38 -7.52
C ASP A 171 30.56 -5.12 -6.71
N TRP A 172 29.33 -5.06 -7.20
CA TRP A 172 28.20 -5.69 -6.52
C TRP A 172 28.22 -7.22 -6.60
N GLU A 173 28.71 -7.76 -7.72
CA GLU A 173 28.70 -9.19 -8.00
C GLU A 173 29.75 -9.92 -7.16
N THR A 174 30.95 -9.35 -7.02
CA THR A 174 32.01 -9.91 -6.17
C THR A 174 31.97 -9.39 -4.72
N GLY A 175 31.08 -8.44 -4.41
CA GLY A 175 30.87 -7.96 -3.05
C GLY A 175 31.96 -7.01 -2.56
N ARG A 176 32.47 -6.11 -3.41
CA ARG A 176 33.51 -5.12 -3.08
C ARG A 176 32.90 -3.77 -2.78
N TYR A 177 33.18 -3.25 -1.60
CA TYR A 177 32.61 -1.99 -1.09
C TYR A 177 33.72 -1.12 -0.53
N ARG A 178 33.79 0.15 -0.97
CA ARG A 178 34.73 1.15 -0.45
C ARG A 178 34.06 2.03 0.59
N LEU A 179 34.70 2.22 1.73
CA LEU A 179 34.17 2.96 2.87
C LEU A 179 35.01 4.22 3.15
N GLU A 180 34.32 5.34 3.26
CA GLU A 180 34.89 6.65 3.59
C GLU A 180 34.25 7.15 4.89
N HIS A 181 35.07 7.58 5.87
CA HIS A 181 34.55 8.14 7.12
C HIS A 181 34.15 9.60 6.96
N GLU A 182 32.96 9.93 7.45
CA GLU A 182 32.46 11.29 7.52
C GLU A 182 32.00 11.60 8.96
N PRO A 183 32.68 12.55 9.64
CA PRO A 183 32.21 13.05 10.93
C PRO A 183 30.81 13.67 10.84
N ALA A 184 29.97 13.47 11.85
CA ALA A 184 28.60 13.99 11.87
C ALA A 184 28.51 15.50 11.55
N ALA A 185 29.46 16.29 12.06
CA ALA A 185 29.51 17.74 11.85
C ALA A 185 29.86 18.17 10.42
N LYS A 186 30.36 17.26 9.58
CA LYS A 186 30.70 17.55 8.17
C LYS A 186 29.59 17.17 7.18
N ARG A 187 28.45 16.66 7.69
CA ARG A 187 27.35 16.22 6.84
C ARG A 187 26.73 17.40 6.08
N ARG A 188 26.55 17.23 4.77
CA ARG A 188 25.92 18.22 3.89
C ARG A 188 24.40 18.01 3.90
N LEU A 189 23.73 18.60 4.88
CA LEU A 189 22.31 18.35 5.16
C LEU A 189 21.39 18.67 3.98
N ASP A 190 21.62 19.76 3.25
CA ASP A 190 20.78 20.14 2.10
C ASP A 190 20.83 19.11 0.95
N GLU A 191 22.01 18.50 0.72
CA GLU A 191 22.17 17.44 -0.27
C GLU A 191 21.51 16.14 0.22
N VAL A 192 21.64 15.83 1.52
CA VAL A 192 20.97 14.68 2.15
C VAL A 192 19.45 14.80 2.04
N ASP A 193 18.89 15.96 2.37
CA ASP A 193 17.45 16.19 2.33
C ASP A 193 16.90 16.10 0.90
N ARG A 194 17.69 16.54 -0.10
CA ARG A 194 17.32 16.39 -1.51
C ARG A 194 17.28 14.92 -1.93
N ALA A 195 18.33 14.16 -1.62
CA ALA A 195 18.39 12.73 -1.93
C ALA A 195 17.29 11.94 -1.19
N ASN A 196 17.00 12.29 0.06
CA ASN A 196 15.94 11.68 0.86
C ASN A 196 14.56 11.91 0.24
N ARG A 197 14.23 13.15 -0.17
CA ARG A 197 12.95 13.46 -0.82
C ARG A 197 12.77 12.68 -2.12
N GLU A 198 13.80 12.65 -2.97
CA GLU A 198 13.76 11.91 -4.22
C GLU A 198 13.56 10.40 -4.00
N LEU A 199 14.32 9.80 -3.07
CA LEU A 199 14.17 8.39 -2.73
C LEU A 199 12.77 8.10 -2.18
N ALA A 200 12.26 8.94 -1.28
CA ALA A 200 10.92 8.79 -0.72
C ALA A 200 9.84 8.88 -1.81
N ASP A 201 9.93 9.82 -2.75
CA ASP A 201 8.99 9.96 -3.86
C ASP A 201 9.02 8.75 -4.81
N LEU A 202 10.22 8.21 -5.09
CA LEU A 202 10.36 7.00 -5.91
C LEU A 202 9.75 5.77 -5.23
N LEU A 203 9.99 5.58 -3.93
CA LEU A 203 9.43 4.47 -3.15
C LEU A 203 7.93 4.60 -2.98
N PHE A 204 7.43 5.79 -2.67
CA PHE A 204 6.00 6.04 -2.56
C PHE A 204 5.30 5.82 -3.91
N GLY A 205 5.87 6.32 -5.01
CA GLY A 205 5.35 6.06 -6.35
C GLY A 205 5.38 4.56 -6.73
N ALA A 206 6.34 3.78 -6.22
CA ALA A 206 6.35 2.33 -6.38
C ALA A 206 5.23 1.66 -5.56
N LEU A 207 5.03 2.08 -4.31
CA LEU A 207 3.93 1.63 -3.46
C LEU A 207 2.56 1.94 -4.08
N GLU A 208 2.38 3.12 -4.66
CA GLU A 208 1.15 3.52 -5.36
C GLU A 208 0.85 2.64 -6.58
N ARG A 209 1.89 2.13 -7.24
CA ARG A 209 1.76 1.22 -8.39
C ARG A 209 1.61 -0.25 -8.01
N ALA A 210 2.06 -0.65 -6.83
CA ALA A 210 2.04 -2.04 -6.41
C ALA A 210 0.62 -2.63 -6.39
N HIS A 211 0.47 -3.93 -6.65
CA HIS A 211 -0.84 -4.56 -6.55
C HIS A 211 -1.23 -4.76 -5.09
N SER A 212 -0.34 -5.39 -4.32
CA SER A 212 -0.36 -5.37 -2.86
C SER A 212 -0.12 -3.94 -2.37
N GLU A 213 -0.86 -3.47 -1.37
CA GLU A 213 -0.63 -2.19 -0.69
C GLU A 213 0.65 -2.20 0.19
N SER A 214 1.66 -2.91 -0.30
CA SER A 214 2.93 -3.21 0.32
C SER A 214 3.96 -3.49 -0.80
N ILE A 215 5.19 -3.05 -0.60
CA ILE A 215 6.35 -3.40 -1.43
C ILE A 215 7.50 -3.87 -0.55
N SER A 216 8.28 -4.85 -1.02
CA SER A 216 9.50 -5.28 -0.32
C SER A 216 10.59 -4.23 -0.50
N GLY A 217 11.22 -3.79 0.59
CA GLY A 217 12.36 -2.88 0.56
C GLY A 217 13.55 -3.45 -0.20
N VAL A 218 13.85 -4.74 -0.04
CA VAL A 218 14.96 -5.43 -0.74
C VAL A 218 14.79 -5.34 -2.26
N GLU A 219 13.55 -5.29 -2.75
CA GLU A 219 13.25 -5.19 -4.18
C GLU A 219 13.09 -3.75 -4.65
N ALA A 220 12.50 -2.89 -3.81
CA ALA A 220 12.18 -1.51 -4.17
C ALA A 220 13.42 -0.62 -4.19
N ILE A 221 14.40 -0.85 -3.30
CA ILE A 221 15.61 -0.03 -3.20
C ILE A 221 16.44 -0.08 -4.49
N PRO A 222 16.83 -1.25 -5.03
CA PRO A 222 17.49 -1.32 -6.32
C PRO A 222 16.76 -0.59 -7.45
N LYS A 223 15.43 -0.73 -7.52
CA LYS A 223 14.59 -0.08 -8.55
C LYS A 223 14.56 1.44 -8.38
N ALA A 224 14.55 1.93 -7.15
CA ALA A 224 14.62 3.36 -6.87
C ALA A 224 15.98 3.92 -7.28
N TYR A 225 17.09 3.29 -6.88
CA TYR A 225 18.44 3.73 -7.23
C TYR A 225 18.72 3.68 -8.74
N ALA A 226 18.12 2.75 -9.48
CA ALA A 226 18.16 2.73 -10.95
C ALA A 226 17.50 3.96 -11.60
N ARG A 227 16.69 4.72 -10.85
CA ARG A 227 15.90 5.85 -11.34
C ARG A 227 16.27 7.19 -10.71
N MET A 228 17.10 7.18 -9.67
CA MET A 228 17.58 8.42 -9.06
C MET A 228 18.41 9.22 -10.07
N ALA A 229 18.38 10.54 -9.95
CA ALA A 229 19.11 11.45 -10.82
C ALA A 229 20.63 11.32 -10.63
N ASP A 230 21.09 11.14 -9.39
CA ASP A 230 22.51 10.96 -9.06
C ASP A 230 22.75 9.91 -7.95
N PRO A 231 22.58 8.61 -8.24
CA PRO A 231 22.78 7.54 -7.26
C PRO A 231 24.25 7.32 -6.88
N ARG A 232 25.19 7.98 -7.58
CA ARG A 232 26.65 7.86 -7.37
C ARG A 232 27.24 9.09 -6.67
N GLY A 233 26.42 10.13 -6.47
CA GLY A 233 26.78 11.36 -5.80
C GLY A 233 26.77 11.24 -4.29
N TYR A 234 26.56 12.37 -3.61
CA TYR A 234 26.54 12.39 -2.16
C TYR A 234 25.28 11.71 -1.60
N PRO A 235 25.42 10.64 -0.79
CA PRO A 235 24.27 9.83 -0.41
C PRO A 235 23.42 10.51 0.67
N GLY A 236 22.12 10.26 0.58
CA GLY A 236 21.14 10.59 1.62
C GLY A 236 21.31 9.76 2.90
N ASP A 237 20.28 9.75 3.73
CA ASP A 237 20.20 8.89 4.91
C ASP A 237 19.98 7.41 4.54
N PRO A 238 20.23 6.47 5.46
CA PRO A 238 19.84 5.07 5.28
C PRO A 238 18.36 4.98 4.88
N TRP A 239 18.05 4.20 3.84
CA TRP A 239 16.70 4.20 3.24
C TRP A 239 15.58 3.88 4.24
N MET A 240 15.85 3.01 5.22
CA MET A 240 14.89 2.68 6.28
C MET A 240 14.53 3.91 7.12
N LYS A 241 15.50 4.78 7.38
CA LYS A 241 15.27 6.07 8.06
C LYS A 241 14.47 7.01 7.17
N VAL A 242 14.76 7.05 5.86
CA VAL A 242 13.99 7.85 4.90
C VAL A 242 12.52 7.44 4.91
N VAL A 243 12.22 6.14 4.84
CA VAL A 243 10.85 5.62 4.90
C VAL A 243 10.19 5.93 6.25
N ALA A 244 10.90 5.75 7.37
CA ALA A 244 10.34 6.02 8.69
C ALA A 244 10.05 7.51 8.96
N GLN A 245 10.70 8.43 8.23
CA GLN A 245 10.51 9.87 8.36
C GLN A 245 9.48 10.44 7.37
N ASP A 246 9.16 9.72 6.30
CA ASP A 246 8.14 10.14 5.34
C ASP A 246 6.75 9.74 5.82
N SER A 247 5.87 10.72 6.05
CA SER A 247 4.54 10.50 6.60
C SER A 247 3.60 9.70 5.69
N ARG A 248 3.97 9.45 4.43
CA ARG A 248 3.17 8.68 3.46
C ARG A 248 3.44 7.18 3.52
N MET A 249 4.43 6.74 4.29
CA MET A 249 4.86 5.35 4.36
C MET A 249 5.19 4.94 5.80
N LYS A 250 5.25 3.63 6.04
CA LYS A 250 5.84 3.05 7.25
C LYS A 250 6.58 1.76 6.90
N LEU A 251 7.47 1.34 7.80
CA LEU A 251 8.13 0.04 7.75
C LEU A 251 7.34 -1.01 8.52
N PHE A 252 7.26 -2.22 7.98
CA PHE A 252 6.82 -3.41 8.69
C PHE A 252 7.77 -4.56 8.36
N GLY A 253 8.77 -4.78 9.23
CA GLY A 253 9.91 -5.63 8.89
C GLY A 253 10.66 -5.06 7.68
N ASP A 254 10.73 -5.83 6.60
CA ASP A 254 11.38 -5.44 5.33
C ASP A 254 10.41 -4.76 4.35
N ASP A 255 9.11 -4.77 4.65
CA ASP A 255 8.09 -4.19 3.80
C ASP A 255 7.93 -2.69 4.04
N ILE A 256 7.65 -1.97 2.96
CA ILE A 256 7.20 -0.57 2.97
C ILE A 256 5.70 -0.59 2.69
N ARG A 257 4.92 0.00 3.59
CA ARG A 257 3.45 0.01 3.56
C ARG A 257 2.91 1.41 3.77
N TYR A 258 1.62 1.59 3.55
CA TYR A 258 0.94 2.81 3.95
C TYR A 258 0.84 2.91 5.49
N PRO A 259 0.86 4.14 6.05
CA PRO A 259 0.77 4.37 7.49
C PRO A 259 -0.44 3.71 8.16
N GLU A 260 -1.59 3.75 7.47
CA GLU A 260 -2.85 3.17 7.92
C GLU A 260 -2.96 1.65 7.73
N SER A 261 -2.03 1.02 7.01
CA SER A 261 -2.02 -0.44 6.87
C SER A 261 -1.86 -1.06 8.25
N TYR A 262 -2.72 -2.00 8.62
CA TYR A 262 -2.66 -2.62 9.94
C TYR A 262 -2.64 -4.15 9.84
N ALA A 263 -1.51 -4.74 10.20
CA ALA A 263 -1.34 -6.19 10.20
C ALA A 263 -2.04 -6.82 11.42
N PRO A 264 -2.56 -8.06 11.32
CA PRO A 264 -3.19 -8.74 12.44
C PRO A 264 -2.32 -8.84 13.69
N ILE A 265 -0.99 -8.98 13.53
CA ILE A 265 -0.06 -9.03 14.66
C ILE A 265 0.10 -7.67 15.35
N GLU A 266 0.04 -6.55 14.62
CA GLU A 266 0.03 -5.20 15.22
C GLU A 266 -1.20 -5.03 16.12
N ARG A 267 -2.35 -5.64 15.79
CA ARG A 267 -3.55 -5.67 16.65
C ARG A 267 -3.30 -6.27 18.03
N ILE A 268 -2.44 -7.28 18.11
CA ILE A 268 -2.11 -7.95 19.37
C ILE A 268 -1.15 -7.09 20.21
N LEU A 269 -0.28 -6.31 19.55
CA LEU A 269 0.75 -5.47 20.17
C LEU A 269 0.20 -4.16 20.69
N ASP A 270 -0.45 -3.41 19.81
CA ASP A 270 -0.80 -2.00 20.03
C ASP A 270 -2.27 -1.84 20.44
N GLY A 271 -3.03 -2.94 20.43
CA GLY A 271 -4.45 -3.00 20.78
C GLY A 271 -5.37 -2.39 19.70
N ALA A 272 -5.17 -1.11 19.37
CA ALA A 272 -6.06 -0.34 18.50
C ALA A 272 -5.44 -0.01 17.14
N ARG A 273 -6.25 -0.10 16.06
CA ARG A 273 -5.86 0.32 14.71
C ARG A 273 -5.45 1.80 14.70
N PRO A 274 -4.27 2.19 14.17
CA PRO A 274 -3.92 3.58 13.97
C PRO A 274 -4.88 4.17 12.93
N ARG A 275 -5.52 5.28 13.29
CA ARG A 275 -6.46 5.98 12.42
C ARG A 275 -5.87 7.28 11.92
N PRO A 276 -6.29 7.76 10.74
CA PRO A 276 -5.95 9.11 10.31
C PRO A 276 -6.35 10.12 11.39
N LYS A 277 -5.41 11.00 11.76
CA LYS A 277 -5.68 12.05 12.73
C LYS A 277 -6.73 12.99 12.12
N ALA A 278 -7.85 13.18 12.82
CA ALA A 278 -8.87 14.13 12.42
C ALA A 278 -8.26 15.53 12.26
N LEU A 279 -8.57 16.21 11.15
CA LEU A 279 -8.07 17.55 10.89
C LEU A 279 -8.69 18.55 11.87
N SER A 280 -7.93 19.58 12.25
CA SER A 280 -8.46 20.71 13.00
C SER A 280 -9.45 21.50 12.13
N VAL A 281 -10.70 21.63 12.59
CA VAL A 281 -11.77 22.29 11.84
C VAL A 281 -12.07 23.67 12.44
N SER A 282 -12.03 24.71 11.60
CA SER A 282 -12.42 26.08 11.95
C SER A 282 -13.94 26.21 12.20
N ALA A 283 -14.39 27.31 12.82
CA ALA A 283 -15.81 27.55 13.02
C ALA A 283 -16.58 27.67 11.70
N GLY A 284 -16.01 28.33 10.68
CA GLY A 284 -16.62 28.46 9.35
C GLY A 284 -16.82 27.11 8.67
N GLN A 285 -15.77 26.26 8.64
CA GLN A 285 -15.87 24.91 8.06
C GLN A 285 -16.90 24.02 8.76
N ARG A 286 -17.21 24.26 10.04
CA ARG A 286 -18.28 23.52 10.73
C ARG A 286 -19.67 23.94 10.27
N GLN A 287 -19.84 25.17 9.80
CA GLN A 287 -21.12 25.69 9.33
C GLN A 287 -21.37 25.39 7.84
N GLN A 288 -20.29 25.20 7.07
CA GLN A 288 -20.39 24.82 5.65
C GLN A 288 -21.21 23.54 5.46
N VAL A 289 -21.97 23.51 4.38
CA VAL A 289 -22.81 22.38 3.97
C VAL A 289 -22.08 21.56 2.92
N TYR A 290 -21.97 20.27 3.20
CA TYR A 290 -21.42 19.26 2.32
C TYR A 290 -22.58 18.53 1.65
N ARG A 291 -22.65 18.63 0.32
CA ARG A 291 -23.66 17.92 -0.47
C ARG A 291 -23.07 16.65 -1.04
N PHE A 292 -23.54 15.52 -0.54
CA PHE A 292 -23.15 14.20 -0.97
C PHE A 292 -24.20 13.58 -1.89
N LYS A 293 -23.75 12.86 -2.91
CA LYS A 293 -24.59 11.89 -3.62
C LYS A 293 -24.22 10.49 -3.15
N ALA A 294 -25.17 9.84 -2.48
CA ALA A 294 -25.06 8.48 -2.01
C ALA A 294 -25.83 7.53 -2.93
N ALA A 295 -25.28 6.35 -3.21
CA ALA A 295 -25.95 5.32 -4.00
C ALA A 295 -25.50 3.92 -3.57
N PHE A 296 -26.36 2.91 -3.78
CA PHE A 296 -25.94 1.52 -3.63
C PHE A 296 -24.82 1.18 -4.62
N LYS A 297 -23.78 0.47 -4.14
CA LYS A 297 -22.64 0.08 -5.00
C LYS A 297 -23.09 -0.74 -6.21
N HIS A 298 -23.96 -1.71 -6.01
CA HIS A 298 -24.42 -2.62 -7.06
C HIS A 298 -25.71 -2.17 -7.77
N ARG A 299 -26.29 -1.04 -7.35
CA ARG A 299 -27.49 -0.43 -7.96
C ARG A 299 -27.35 1.10 -7.99
N PRO A 300 -26.38 1.66 -8.73
CA PRO A 300 -26.07 3.10 -8.69
C PRO A 300 -27.21 4.00 -9.20
N GLY A 301 -28.21 3.42 -9.88
CA GLY A 301 -29.45 4.11 -10.25
C GLY A 301 -30.36 4.45 -9.07
N LEU A 302 -30.19 3.76 -7.93
CA LEU A 302 -30.84 4.06 -6.66
C LEU A 302 -29.92 5.00 -5.86
N TRP A 303 -30.24 6.29 -5.84
CA TRP A 303 -29.39 7.32 -5.23
C TRP A 303 -30.19 8.35 -4.44
N ARG A 304 -29.51 8.98 -3.50
CA ARG A 304 -29.98 10.06 -2.63
C ARG A 304 -28.95 11.18 -2.63
N CYS A 305 -29.39 12.43 -2.68
CA CYS A 305 -28.55 13.61 -2.50
C CYS A 305 -28.81 14.14 -1.09
N ILE A 306 -27.78 14.14 -0.27
CA ILE A 306 -27.83 14.42 1.16
C ILE A 306 -26.98 15.65 1.43
N GLU A 307 -27.54 16.62 2.13
CA GLU A 307 -26.82 17.78 2.63
C GLU A 307 -26.60 17.62 4.14
N ILE A 308 -25.37 17.86 4.59
CA ILE A 308 -24.97 17.77 6.00
C ILE A 308 -23.95 18.86 6.33
N GLN A 309 -24.00 19.43 7.54
CA GLN A 309 -23.02 20.44 7.93
C GLN A 309 -21.67 19.82 8.33
N GLY A 310 -20.59 20.54 8.08
CA GLY A 310 -19.23 20.10 8.40
C GLY A 310 -18.99 19.83 9.88
N GLY A 311 -19.77 20.44 10.76
CA GLY A 311 -19.74 20.24 12.21
C GLY A 311 -20.46 19.00 12.70
N GLN A 312 -21.37 18.46 11.89
CA GLN A 312 -22.09 17.21 12.16
C GLN A 312 -21.17 16.01 11.96
N THR A 313 -21.57 14.86 12.49
CA THR A 313 -20.69 13.71 12.63
C THR A 313 -21.00 12.58 11.65
N LEU A 314 -20.14 11.55 11.62
CA LEU A 314 -20.42 10.31 10.91
C LEU A 314 -21.67 9.59 11.44
N LYS A 315 -22.00 9.75 12.72
CA LYS A 315 -23.26 9.23 13.28
C LYS A 315 -24.47 9.95 12.69
N ASP A 316 -24.40 11.28 12.53
CA ASP A 316 -25.49 12.03 11.89
C ASP A 316 -25.66 11.61 10.42
N LEU A 317 -24.54 11.41 9.71
CA LEU A 317 -24.55 10.90 8.34
C LEU A 317 -25.11 9.47 8.25
N ASP A 318 -24.74 8.59 9.17
CA ASP A 318 -25.29 7.22 9.27
C ASP A 318 -26.80 7.23 9.46
N GLY A 319 -27.32 8.05 10.39
CA GLY A 319 -28.75 8.16 10.66
C GLY A 319 -29.55 8.59 9.43
N VAL A 320 -29.10 9.62 8.70
CA VAL A 320 -29.78 10.05 7.47
C VAL A 320 -29.63 9.02 6.34
N MET A 321 -28.51 8.31 6.24
CA MET A 321 -28.32 7.23 5.28
C MET A 321 -29.28 6.06 5.53
N ARG A 322 -29.44 5.63 6.79
CA ARG A 322 -30.38 4.57 7.16
C ARG A 322 -31.80 4.95 6.77
N GLY A 323 -32.24 6.14 7.16
CA GLY A 323 -33.58 6.64 6.82
C GLY A 323 -33.80 6.80 5.32
N ALA A 324 -32.81 7.32 4.59
CA ALA A 324 -32.94 7.59 3.15
C ALA A 324 -32.98 6.31 2.29
N PHE A 325 -32.35 5.23 2.76
CA PHE A 325 -32.27 3.95 2.05
C PHE A 325 -33.14 2.84 2.68
N GLY A 326 -33.92 3.14 3.72
CA GLY A 326 -34.83 2.18 4.34
C GLY A 326 -34.14 1.09 5.15
N HIS A 327 -32.92 1.36 5.64
CA HIS A 327 -32.23 0.45 6.57
C HIS A 327 -32.82 0.63 7.97
N ASP A 328 -32.81 -0.44 8.77
CA ASP A 328 -33.20 -0.32 10.16
C ASP A 328 -32.18 0.48 10.98
N PHE A 329 -32.59 0.87 12.18
CA PHE A 329 -31.80 1.68 13.11
C PHE A 329 -31.35 0.88 14.35
N SER A 330 -31.61 -0.43 14.39
CA SER A 330 -31.44 -1.24 15.59
C SER A 330 -30.09 -1.94 15.62
N ASP A 331 -30.09 -3.25 15.54
CA ASP A 331 -29.05 -4.17 15.98
C ASP A 331 -27.85 -4.28 15.02
N HIS A 332 -27.85 -3.53 13.92
CA HIS A 332 -26.80 -3.61 12.91
C HIS A 332 -25.72 -2.52 13.07
N MET A 333 -24.47 -2.96 12.97
CA MET A 333 -23.27 -2.11 12.94
C MET A 333 -23.03 -1.56 11.52
N SER A 334 -22.52 -0.33 11.43
CA SER A 334 -22.15 0.29 10.16
C SER A 334 -20.76 0.94 10.23
N GLY A 335 -20.23 1.33 9.07
CA GLY A 335 -18.89 1.92 8.99
C GLY A 335 -18.63 2.73 7.74
N PHE A 336 -17.60 3.56 7.83
CA PHE A 336 -17.17 4.48 6.78
C PHE A 336 -15.68 4.31 6.46
N TRP A 337 -15.37 4.33 5.17
CA TRP A 337 -14.01 4.33 4.65
C TRP A 337 -13.83 5.48 3.67
N ARG A 338 -12.72 6.18 3.75
CA ARG A 338 -12.30 7.11 2.70
C ARG A 338 -11.66 6.34 1.57
N LYS A 339 -12.09 6.59 0.33
CA LYS A 339 -11.47 6.01 -0.87
C LYS A 339 -10.39 6.96 -1.39
N LEU A 340 -9.13 6.59 -1.17
CA LEU A 340 -7.99 7.37 -1.63
C LEU A 340 -7.50 6.80 -2.96
N ARG A 341 -7.48 7.64 -3.99
CA ARG A 341 -6.97 7.25 -5.31
C ARG A 341 -5.49 6.94 -5.23
N ARG A 342 -5.08 5.86 -5.91
CA ARG A 342 -3.71 5.38 -5.89
C ARG A 342 -2.89 5.85 -7.09
N GLY A 343 -2.06 6.87 -6.89
CA GLY A 343 -1.35 7.58 -7.95
C GLY A 343 -2.30 7.96 -9.11
N ASP A 344 -1.82 7.80 -10.34
CA ASP A 344 -2.63 8.06 -11.54
C ASP A 344 -3.55 6.89 -11.94
N SER A 345 -3.56 5.80 -11.17
CA SER A 345 -4.33 4.60 -11.51
C SER A 345 -5.82 4.72 -11.15
N LYS A 346 -6.66 3.87 -11.74
CA LYS A 346 -8.08 3.74 -11.36
C LYS A 346 -8.29 3.00 -10.03
N ARG A 347 -7.20 2.61 -9.33
CA ARG A 347 -7.29 1.88 -8.07
C ARG A 347 -7.45 2.84 -6.92
N PHE A 348 -8.12 2.37 -5.89
CA PHE A 348 -8.29 3.07 -4.62
C PHE A 348 -7.75 2.18 -3.50
N ARG A 349 -7.26 2.81 -2.44
CA ARG A 349 -7.12 2.19 -1.12
C ARG A 349 -8.26 2.68 -0.24
N GLU A 350 -8.76 1.80 0.62
CA GLU A 350 -9.86 2.10 1.54
C GLU A 350 -9.31 2.32 2.95
N VAL A 351 -9.46 3.53 3.47
CA VAL A 351 -8.97 3.90 4.79
C VAL A 351 -10.16 4.03 5.73
N GLU A 352 -10.23 3.16 6.73
CA GLU A 352 -11.31 3.19 7.72
C GLU A 352 -11.25 4.51 8.52
N ILE A 353 -12.36 5.24 8.53
CA ILE A 353 -12.47 6.53 9.25
C ILE A 353 -13.40 6.44 10.47
N GLY A 354 -14.23 5.40 10.56
CA GLY A 354 -15.10 5.20 11.72
C GLY A 354 -16.12 4.08 11.56
N THR A 355 -16.49 3.47 12.68
CA THR A 355 -17.65 2.59 12.82
C THR A 355 -18.70 3.22 13.72
N ILE A 356 -19.96 2.84 13.53
CA ILE A 356 -21.11 3.20 14.35
C ILE A 356 -21.67 1.92 14.96
N ALA A 357 -21.73 1.87 16.29
CA ALA A 357 -22.24 0.71 17.01
C ALA A 357 -23.75 0.54 16.77
N PRO A 358 -24.30 -0.67 17.00
CA PRO A 358 -25.74 -0.89 16.99
C PRO A 358 -26.52 0.11 17.85
N PHE A 359 -27.80 0.26 17.54
CA PHE A 359 -28.77 1.17 18.15
C PHE A 359 -28.35 2.64 18.05
N GLY A 360 -27.59 2.98 17.00
CA GLY A 360 -26.98 4.30 16.84
C GLY A 360 -26.01 4.66 17.98
N GLY A 361 -25.40 3.65 18.60
CA GLY A 361 -24.49 3.81 19.74
C GLY A 361 -23.17 4.49 19.38
N GLU A 362 -22.36 4.79 20.40
CA GLU A 362 -21.04 5.38 20.22
C GLU A 362 -20.04 4.34 19.70
N GLY A 363 -20.00 4.19 18.38
CA GLY A 363 -18.94 3.44 17.71
C GLY A 363 -17.64 4.23 17.62
N GLU A 364 -16.56 3.54 17.23
CA GLU A 364 -15.20 4.06 17.28
C GLU A 364 -14.94 5.29 16.38
N GLY A 365 -15.86 5.71 15.50
CA GLY A 365 -15.77 6.98 14.79
C GLY A 365 -17.05 7.81 14.77
N ALA A 366 -18.02 7.49 15.65
CA ALA A 366 -19.32 8.14 15.71
C ALA A 366 -19.24 9.66 15.86
N ASN A 367 -18.22 10.15 16.57
CA ASN A 367 -18.01 11.58 16.85
C ASN A 367 -17.09 12.29 15.83
N THR A 368 -16.61 11.58 14.80
CA THR A 368 -15.80 12.18 13.72
C THR A 368 -16.64 13.17 12.94
N ARG A 369 -16.24 14.44 12.91
CA ARG A 369 -16.95 15.50 12.18
C ARG A 369 -16.71 15.41 10.68
N ILE A 370 -17.71 15.70 9.86
CA ILE A 370 -17.61 15.64 8.39
C ILE A 370 -16.45 16.50 7.86
N ALA A 371 -16.32 17.75 8.31
CA ALA A 371 -15.24 18.62 7.87
C ALA A 371 -13.85 18.18 8.33
N SER A 372 -13.75 17.36 9.40
CA SER A 372 -12.46 16.86 9.90
C SER A 372 -11.87 15.73 9.05
N ILE A 373 -12.67 15.15 8.15
CA ILE A 373 -12.25 14.12 7.20
C ILE A 373 -11.36 14.73 6.10
N GLY A 374 -11.55 16.03 5.80
CA GLY A 374 -10.74 16.74 4.80
C GLY A 374 -11.02 16.31 3.36
N LEU A 375 -12.31 16.12 3.03
CA LEU A 375 -12.74 15.77 1.68
C LEU A 375 -12.72 16.99 0.74
N ALA A 376 -12.28 16.76 -0.49
CA ALA A 376 -12.45 17.69 -1.60
C ALA A 376 -13.66 17.30 -2.47
N VAL A 377 -14.21 18.25 -3.23
CA VAL A 377 -15.27 17.93 -4.21
C VAL A 377 -14.74 16.88 -5.21
N GLY A 378 -15.52 15.81 -5.40
CA GLY A 378 -15.15 14.63 -6.17
C GLY A 378 -14.59 13.46 -5.34
N ASP A 379 -14.21 13.69 -4.07
CA ASP A 379 -13.78 12.61 -3.19
C ASP A 379 -14.94 11.65 -2.89
N GLU A 380 -14.61 10.37 -2.71
CA GLU A 380 -15.55 9.31 -2.39
C GLU A 380 -15.32 8.76 -0.98
N LEU A 381 -16.43 8.49 -0.29
CA LEU A 381 -16.50 7.59 0.84
C LEU A 381 -17.21 6.29 0.43
N LYS A 382 -16.80 5.19 1.06
CA LYS A 382 -17.58 3.97 1.13
C LYS A 382 -18.31 3.95 2.46
N TYR A 383 -19.60 3.62 2.43
CA TYR A 383 -20.41 3.35 3.60
C TYR A 383 -20.89 1.91 3.54
N VAL A 384 -20.72 1.16 4.62
CA VAL A 384 -21.24 -0.21 4.74
C VAL A 384 -22.28 -0.21 5.84
N TYR A 385 -23.50 -0.55 5.46
CA TYR A 385 -24.58 -0.87 6.38
C TYR A 385 -24.59 -2.38 6.63
N ASP A 386 -24.84 -2.77 7.88
CA ASP A 386 -24.83 -4.15 8.37
C ASP A 386 -23.55 -4.93 8.03
N PHE A 387 -22.69 -5.16 9.02
CA PHE A 387 -21.45 -5.93 8.79
C PHE A 387 -21.70 -7.43 8.59
N GLY A 388 -22.91 -7.93 8.88
CA GLY A 388 -23.34 -9.28 8.52
C GLY A 388 -23.56 -9.40 7.01
N ASP A 389 -24.50 -8.62 6.47
CA ASP A 389 -24.88 -8.68 5.05
C ASP A 389 -23.98 -7.85 4.12
N TRP A 390 -23.19 -6.93 4.68
CA TRP A 390 -22.20 -6.10 3.99
C TRP A 390 -22.79 -5.22 2.88
N ILE A 391 -23.81 -4.43 3.23
CA ILE A 391 -24.57 -3.61 2.30
C ILE A 391 -23.81 -2.32 1.97
N GLU A 392 -23.09 -2.34 0.85
CA GLU A 392 -22.19 -1.24 0.46
C GLU A 392 -22.87 -0.12 -0.34
N HIS A 393 -22.53 1.12 0.02
CA HIS A 393 -22.87 2.35 -0.67
C HIS A 393 -21.62 3.13 -1.06
N THR A 394 -21.69 3.84 -2.19
CA THR A 394 -20.72 4.86 -2.57
C THR A 394 -21.31 6.24 -2.30
N ILE A 395 -20.55 7.09 -1.61
CA ILE A 395 -20.94 8.46 -1.25
C ILE A 395 -19.93 9.40 -1.89
N THR A 396 -20.34 10.23 -2.84
CA THR A 396 -19.47 11.19 -3.54
C THR A 396 -19.77 12.61 -3.08
N LEU A 397 -18.75 13.38 -2.73
CA LEU A 397 -18.92 14.80 -2.39
C LEU A 397 -19.09 15.62 -3.68
N GLU A 398 -20.27 16.21 -3.89
CA GLU A 398 -20.58 16.98 -5.10
C GLU A 398 -20.36 18.48 -4.93
N ALA A 399 -20.56 19.02 -3.72
CA ALA A 399 -20.37 20.45 -3.45
C ALA A 399 -20.10 20.73 -1.97
N ILE A 400 -19.41 21.85 -1.71
CA ILE A 400 -19.30 22.46 -0.39
C ILE A 400 -19.79 23.90 -0.54
N GLY A 401 -20.71 24.35 0.31
CA GLY A 401 -21.32 25.68 0.24
C GLY A 401 -21.69 26.26 1.60
N GLU A 402 -22.29 27.43 1.58
CA GLU A 402 -22.82 28.08 2.79
C GLU A 402 -24.17 27.47 3.19
N PRO A 403 -24.50 27.46 4.50
CA PRO A 403 -25.79 26.96 4.96
C PRO A 403 -26.95 27.86 4.52
N GLU A 404 -28.07 27.22 4.20
CA GLU A 404 -29.30 27.93 3.85
C GLU A 404 -30.02 28.40 5.13
N GLN A 405 -30.55 29.63 5.12
CA GLN A 405 -31.14 30.22 6.32
C GLN A 405 -32.45 29.50 6.71
N GLY A 406 -32.58 29.12 7.97
CA GLY A 406 -33.79 28.48 8.51
C GLY A 406 -33.94 27.00 8.15
N VAL A 407 -32.88 26.38 7.60
CA VAL A 407 -32.87 24.96 7.23
C VAL A 407 -32.17 24.12 8.29
N GLU A 408 -32.78 22.99 8.63
CA GLU A 408 -32.16 21.95 9.46
C GLU A 408 -31.41 20.91 8.62
N TYR A 409 -30.28 20.43 9.15
CA TYR A 409 -29.40 19.43 8.54
C TYR A 409 -29.19 18.26 9.52
N PRO A 410 -28.95 17.02 9.06
CA PRO A 410 -28.83 16.64 7.65
C PRO A 410 -30.22 16.49 6.99
N ARG A 411 -30.27 16.64 5.67
CA ARG A 411 -31.52 16.48 4.89
C ARG A 411 -31.28 15.80 3.55
N VAL A 412 -32.29 15.10 3.03
CA VAL A 412 -32.30 14.60 1.65
C VAL A 412 -32.90 15.68 0.75
N VAL A 413 -32.14 16.18 -0.22
CA VAL A 413 -32.56 17.26 -1.13
C VAL A 413 -32.95 16.78 -2.51
N ALA A 414 -32.52 15.58 -2.90
CA ALA A 414 -32.91 14.95 -4.16
C ALA A 414 -32.78 13.43 -4.07
N GLN A 415 -33.45 12.71 -4.94
CA GLN A 415 -33.33 11.26 -5.08
C GLN A 415 -33.64 10.81 -6.50
N ASN A 416 -33.30 9.56 -6.85
CA ASN A 416 -33.66 9.01 -8.15
C ASN A 416 -35.18 9.01 -8.35
N LYS A 417 -35.62 9.06 -9.61
CA LYS A 417 -37.00 8.74 -9.93
C LYS A 417 -37.24 7.27 -9.61
N PRO A 418 -38.28 6.94 -8.83
CA PRO A 418 -38.60 5.56 -8.53
C PRO A 418 -38.86 4.77 -9.83
N ASN A 419 -38.20 3.63 -9.98
CA ASN A 419 -38.51 2.70 -11.07
C ASN A 419 -39.42 1.58 -10.54
N TYR A 420 -40.72 1.87 -10.48
CA TYR A 420 -41.69 0.92 -9.97
C TYR A 420 -41.80 -0.31 -10.87
N GLN A 421 -41.70 -1.49 -10.27
CA GLN A 421 -41.96 -2.75 -10.95
C GLN A 421 -43.35 -3.24 -10.59
N ASP A 422 -44.01 -3.94 -11.51
CA ASP A 422 -45.31 -4.56 -11.25
C ASP A 422 -45.13 -5.84 -10.42
N CYS A 423 -46.09 -6.13 -9.56
CA CYS A 423 -46.24 -7.42 -8.91
C CYS A 423 -46.42 -8.50 -9.98
N GLU A 424 -45.54 -9.50 -9.96
CA GLU A 424 -45.52 -10.55 -10.97
C GLU A 424 -46.84 -11.33 -11.02
N ARG A 425 -47.42 -11.60 -9.84
CA ARG A 425 -48.68 -12.34 -9.71
C ARG A 425 -49.88 -11.54 -10.23
N CYS A 426 -49.99 -10.28 -9.84
CA CYS A 426 -51.03 -9.40 -10.38
C CYS A 426 -50.91 -9.28 -11.89
N LYS A 427 -49.67 -9.09 -12.39
CA LYS A 427 -49.40 -9.00 -13.82
C LYS A 427 -49.80 -10.28 -14.57
N ALA A 428 -49.50 -11.45 -14.01
CA ALA A 428 -49.92 -12.75 -14.57
C ALA A 428 -51.46 -12.90 -14.62
N GLN A 429 -52.18 -12.21 -13.72
CA GLN A 429 -53.65 -12.17 -13.68
C GLN A 429 -54.25 -11.01 -14.50
N GLY A 430 -53.43 -10.30 -15.30
CA GLY A 430 -53.87 -9.15 -16.10
C GLY A 430 -54.15 -7.87 -15.31
N ARG A 431 -53.73 -7.80 -14.04
CA ARG A 431 -53.85 -6.61 -13.18
C ARG A 431 -52.52 -5.85 -13.14
N GLN A 432 -52.60 -4.53 -13.15
CA GLN A 432 -51.42 -3.67 -12.97
C GLN A 432 -51.36 -3.18 -11.52
N THR A 433 -50.58 -3.86 -10.70
CA THR A 433 -50.37 -3.53 -9.29
C THR A 433 -48.88 -3.39 -9.05
N ARG A 434 -48.46 -2.31 -8.39
CA ARG A 434 -47.06 -2.09 -8.03
C ARG A 434 -46.58 -3.14 -7.02
N ALA A 435 -45.40 -3.71 -7.26
CA ALA A 435 -44.69 -4.50 -6.27
C ALA A 435 -44.11 -3.59 -5.17
N ILE A 436 -44.16 -4.04 -3.93
CA ILE A 436 -43.52 -3.37 -2.80
C ILE A 436 -42.64 -4.31 -1.97
N TRP A 437 -42.65 -5.61 -2.28
CA TRP A 437 -41.85 -6.63 -1.62
C TRP A 437 -41.03 -7.45 -2.62
N VAL A 438 -39.82 -7.84 -2.23
CA VAL A 438 -39.06 -8.92 -2.89
C VAL A 438 -39.09 -10.14 -1.98
N CYS A 439 -39.59 -11.27 -2.49
CA CYS A 439 -39.61 -12.53 -1.75
C CYS A 439 -38.30 -13.28 -1.99
N HIS A 440 -37.42 -13.34 -0.99
CA HIS A 440 -36.09 -13.93 -1.12
C HIS A 440 -36.13 -15.45 -1.23
N HIS A 441 -37.06 -16.11 -0.53
CA HIS A 441 -37.27 -17.55 -0.67
C HIS A 441 -37.55 -17.91 -2.13
N CYS A 442 -38.59 -17.32 -2.72
CA CYS A 442 -38.94 -17.58 -4.11
C CYS A 442 -37.85 -17.08 -5.08
N SER A 443 -37.17 -15.99 -4.74
CA SER A 443 -36.08 -15.49 -5.57
C SER A 443 -34.91 -16.46 -5.65
N SER A 444 -34.59 -17.12 -4.52
CA SER A 444 -33.56 -18.14 -4.43
C SER A 444 -33.96 -19.40 -5.21
N GLU A 445 -35.19 -19.88 -5.04
CA GLU A 445 -35.69 -21.05 -5.78
C GLU A 445 -35.70 -20.82 -7.31
N GLN A 446 -36.01 -19.60 -7.75
CA GLN A 446 -36.15 -19.28 -9.18
C GLN A 446 -34.89 -18.68 -9.81
N GLY A 447 -33.85 -18.37 -9.04
CA GLY A 447 -32.62 -17.75 -9.53
C GLY A 447 -32.81 -16.34 -10.11
N ARG A 448 -33.88 -15.64 -9.73
CA ARG A 448 -34.21 -14.26 -10.17
C ARG A 448 -35.05 -13.56 -9.10
N ALA A 449 -35.03 -12.23 -9.05
CA ALA A 449 -35.90 -11.50 -8.12
C ALA A 449 -37.38 -11.82 -8.40
N VAL A 450 -38.14 -12.13 -7.34
CA VAL A 450 -39.59 -12.36 -7.36
C VAL A 450 -40.26 -11.19 -6.63
N LEU A 451 -40.96 -10.34 -7.39
CA LEU A 451 -41.53 -9.08 -6.90
C LEU A 451 -43.04 -9.15 -6.69
N LEU A 452 -43.49 -8.77 -5.50
CA LEU A 452 -44.88 -8.94 -5.05
C LEU A 452 -45.48 -7.65 -4.47
N CYS A 453 -46.79 -7.47 -4.61
CA CYS A 453 -47.53 -6.51 -3.79
C CYS A 453 -47.83 -7.13 -2.42
N GLN A 454 -48.22 -6.30 -1.45
CA GLN A 454 -48.53 -6.74 -0.09
C GLN A 454 -49.63 -7.81 -0.02
N ASP A 455 -50.71 -7.66 -0.79
CA ASP A 455 -51.80 -8.64 -0.83
C ASP A 455 -51.32 -10.00 -1.33
N CYS A 456 -50.50 -10.02 -2.38
CA CYS A 456 -49.95 -11.27 -2.92
C CYS A 456 -48.91 -11.89 -1.99
N LEU A 457 -48.13 -11.08 -1.25
CA LEU A 457 -47.22 -11.58 -0.23
C LEU A 457 -48.01 -12.29 0.88
N PHE A 458 -49.02 -11.64 1.47
CA PHE A 458 -49.79 -12.25 2.56
C PHE A 458 -50.66 -13.43 2.13
N ALA A 459 -51.18 -13.42 0.90
CA ALA A 459 -52.07 -14.51 0.45
C ALA A 459 -51.33 -15.83 0.20
N GLU A 460 -50.11 -15.79 -0.31
CA GLU A 460 -49.42 -16.98 -0.84
C GLU A 460 -47.96 -17.13 -0.33
N HIS A 461 -47.43 -16.15 0.41
CA HIS A 461 -46.02 -16.09 0.79
C HIS A 461 -45.80 -15.58 2.23
N GLU A 462 -46.80 -15.71 3.11
CA GLU A 462 -46.74 -15.19 4.48
C GLU A 462 -45.60 -15.81 5.30
N GLU A 463 -45.26 -17.08 5.05
CA GLU A 463 -44.15 -17.78 5.70
C GLU A 463 -42.79 -17.55 5.03
N HIS A 464 -42.74 -16.83 3.91
CA HIS A 464 -41.50 -16.62 3.17
C HIS A 464 -40.76 -15.38 3.66
N TYR A 465 -39.43 -15.48 3.75
CA TYR A 465 -38.59 -14.31 4.00
C TYR A 465 -38.68 -13.33 2.82
N ALA A 466 -39.11 -12.09 3.10
CA ALA A 466 -39.29 -11.04 2.12
C ALA A 466 -38.95 -9.67 2.71
N ASP A 467 -38.37 -8.80 1.88
CA ASP A 467 -38.00 -7.43 2.25
C ASP A 467 -38.73 -6.40 1.39
N GLU A 468 -38.95 -5.21 1.94
CA GLU A 468 -39.49 -4.10 1.19
C GLU A 468 -38.53 -3.65 0.08
N ILE A 469 -39.08 -3.34 -1.09
CA ILE A 469 -38.29 -2.84 -2.21
C ILE A 469 -37.97 -1.36 -1.99
N VAL A 470 -36.69 -1.05 -1.87
CA VAL A 470 -36.18 0.32 -1.91
C VAL A 470 -36.15 0.81 -3.36
N TYR A 471 -36.93 1.86 -3.65
CA TYR A 471 -37.11 2.43 -4.99
C TYR A 471 -36.35 3.73 -5.26
#